data_AF-A0A945VUD1-F1
#
_entry.id   AF-A0A945VUD1-F1
#
_cell.length_a   1.000
_cell.length_b   1.000
_cell.length_c   1.000
_cell.angle_alpha   90.00
_cell.angle_beta   90.00
_cell.angle_gamma   90.00
#
_symmetry.space_group_name_H-M   'P 1'
#
loop_
_entity.id
_entity.type
_entity.pdbx_description
1 polymer ?
#
loop_
_entity_poly.entity_id
_entity_poly.type
_entity_poly.pdbx_seq_one_letter_code
_entity_poly.pdbx_strand_id
1 'polypeptide(L)'
;MSISPRFLTTISGFMDKKKLAVIHIVKRELSLSDDEYRDILERVAGVRSAKDITDDQLHKLMRYFVRTRHYRVASKGVTLRQKYYIRQLKERLQWDDSHFRNYIHKYFHNRDINTYSKHDASNLIVALKAILKIHGT
;
A
#
# COMPACT_ATOMS: atom_id res chain seq x y z
N MET A 1 -22.92 34.33 -0.88
CA MET A 1 -23.45 33.20 -0.09
C MET A 1 -22.26 32.48 0.51
N SER A 2 -21.92 32.73 1.78
CA SER A 2 -20.73 32.16 2.43
C SER A 2 -21.02 30.73 2.87
N ILE A 3 -20.29 29.76 2.30
CA ILE A 3 -20.35 28.37 2.71
C ILE A 3 -19.62 28.23 4.05
N SER A 4 -20.31 27.65 5.04
CA SER A 4 -19.88 27.55 6.43
C SER A 4 -18.67 26.61 6.60
N PRO A 5 -17.62 26.95 7.39
CA PRO A 5 -16.37 26.18 7.49
C PRO A 5 -16.48 24.79 8.14
N ARG A 6 -17.64 24.44 8.70
CA ARG A 6 -17.83 23.21 9.50
C ARG A 6 -17.99 21.92 8.70
N PHE A 7 -18.17 21.98 7.37
CA PHE A 7 -18.42 20.79 6.56
C PHE A 7 -17.12 20.08 6.11
N LEU A 8 -16.00 20.79 6.07
CA LEU A 8 -14.70 20.24 5.64
C LEU A 8 -13.98 19.46 6.74
N THR A 9 -14.39 19.61 8.01
CA THR A 9 -13.71 19.00 9.15
C THR A 9 -14.10 17.52 9.36
N THR A 10 -15.29 17.12 8.92
CA THR A 10 -15.85 15.78 9.21
C THR A 10 -15.38 14.70 8.22
N ILE A 11 -15.07 15.07 6.97
CA ILE A 11 -14.56 14.12 5.96
C ILE A 11 -13.05 13.86 6.14
N SER A 12 -12.28 14.83 6.65
CA SER A 12 -10.86 14.66 6.98
C SER A 12 -10.65 13.62 8.09
N GLY A 13 -11.40 13.71 9.19
CA GLY A 13 -11.18 12.89 10.39
C GLY A 13 -11.37 11.38 10.21
N PHE A 14 -12.16 10.93 9.22
CA PHE A 14 -12.34 9.50 8.93
C PHE A 14 -11.19 8.91 8.10
N MET A 15 -10.55 9.73 7.26
CA MET A 15 -9.33 9.34 6.54
C MET A 15 -8.11 9.37 7.47
N ASP A 16 -8.03 10.31 8.41
CA ASP A 16 -6.90 10.44 9.35
C ASP A 16 -6.69 9.22 10.27
N LYS A 17 -7.78 8.59 10.75
CA LYS A 17 -7.66 7.36 11.55
C LYS A 17 -7.08 6.18 10.76
N LYS A 18 -7.47 6.05 9.48
CA LYS A 18 -6.96 4.99 8.60
C LYS A 18 -5.48 5.22 8.26
N LYS A 19 -5.08 6.48 8.04
CA LYS A 19 -3.68 6.85 7.81
C LYS A 19 -2.81 6.54 9.03
N LEU A 20 -3.23 6.98 10.21
CA LEU A 20 -2.54 6.66 11.46
C LEU A 20 -2.39 5.16 11.66
N ALA A 21 -3.45 4.38 11.40
CA ALA A 21 -3.38 2.92 11.47
C ALA A 21 -2.34 2.35 10.50
N VAL A 22 -2.31 2.80 9.24
CA VAL A 22 -1.31 2.35 8.25
C VAL A 22 0.11 2.66 8.71
N ILE A 23 0.36 3.85 9.25
CA ILE A 23 1.71 4.22 9.65
C ILE A 23 2.15 3.42 10.89
N HIS A 24 1.23 3.15 11.84
CA HIS A 24 1.52 2.29 12.98
C HIS A 24 1.75 0.83 12.58
N ILE A 25 1.03 0.31 11.57
CA ILE A 25 1.29 -1.00 10.98
C ILE A 25 2.70 -1.03 10.40
N VAL A 26 3.07 -0.04 9.59
CA VAL A 26 4.42 0.06 9.00
C VAL A 26 5.50 0.13 10.07
N LYS A 27 5.31 0.92 11.13
CA LYS A 27 6.24 0.98 12.27
C LYS A 27 6.45 -0.40 12.89
N ARG A 28 5.36 -1.12 13.19
CA ARG A 28 5.42 -2.47 13.77
C ARG A 28 6.09 -3.47 12.83
N GLU A 29 5.73 -3.46 11.55
CA GLU A 29 6.30 -4.37 10.54
C GLU A 29 7.79 -4.16 10.33
N LEU A 30 8.26 -2.90 10.46
CA LEU A 30 9.68 -2.56 10.35
C LEU A 30 10.44 -2.71 11.68
N SER A 31 9.75 -3.05 12.77
CA SER A 31 10.33 -3.17 14.12
C SER A 31 11.15 -1.93 14.53
N LEU A 32 10.70 -0.75 14.09
CA LEU A 32 11.35 0.51 14.42
C LEU A 32 11.06 0.87 15.88
N SER A 33 12.10 1.29 16.59
CA SER A 33 11.90 1.99 17.86
C SER A 33 11.13 3.30 17.65
N ASP A 34 10.55 3.82 18.72
CA ASP A 34 9.83 5.10 18.69
C ASP A 34 10.71 6.25 18.19
N ASP A 35 11.99 6.25 18.56
CA ASP A 35 12.93 7.31 18.20
C ASP A 35 13.38 7.20 16.75
N GLU A 36 13.76 6.00 16.26
CA GLU A 36 14.05 5.79 14.83
C GLU A 36 12.87 6.15 13.94
N TYR A 37 11.65 5.82 14.39
CA TYR A 37 10.44 6.16 13.69
C TYR A 37 10.19 7.67 13.63
N ARG A 38 10.41 8.40 14.73
CA ARG A 38 10.30 9.87 14.76
C ARG A 38 11.35 10.54 13.88
N ASP A 39 12.58 10.04 13.88
CA ASP A 39 13.66 10.58 13.05
C ASP A 39 13.38 10.37 11.55
N ILE A 40 12.78 9.24 11.19
CA ILE A 40 12.34 8.99 9.81
C ILE A 40 11.19 9.92 9.42
N LEU A 41 10.19 10.11 10.30
CA LEU A 41 9.09 11.04 10.04
C LEU A 41 9.60 12.47 9.84
N GLU A 42 10.52 12.92 10.69
CA GLU A 42 11.09 14.27 10.58
C GLU A 42 11.89 14.42 9.30
N ARG A 43 12.78 13.45 9.00
CA ARG A 43 13.64 13.52 7.83
C ARG A 43 12.88 13.47 6.50
N VAL A 44 11.78 12.71 6.43
CA VAL A 44 11.10 12.40 5.17
C VAL A 44 9.83 13.24 4.97
N ALA A 45 9.09 13.46 6.05
CA ALA A 45 7.82 14.18 6.03
C ALA A 45 7.92 15.57 6.70
N GLY A 46 8.99 15.87 7.43
CA GLY A 46 9.15 17.15 8.14
C GLY A 46 8.32 17.26 9.41
N VAL A 47 7.81 16.13 9.94
CA VAL A 47 6.92 16.11 11.12
C VAL A 47 7.47 15.16 12.18
N ARG A 48 7.28 15.46 13.46
CA ARG A 48 7.69 14.59 14.59
C ARG A 48 6.62 13.57 15.00
N SER A 49 5.39 13.72 14.48
CA SER A 49 4.26 12.88 14.85
C SER A 49 3.42 12.52 13.62
N ALA A 50 3.00 11.26 13.55
CA ALA A 50 2.13 10.75 12.49
C ALA A 50 0.71 11.33 12.53
N LYS A 51 0.34 12.03 13.62
CA LYS A 51 -0.93 12.78 13.69
C LYS A 51 -0.90 14.04 12.81
N ASP A 52 0.29 14.57 12.53
CA ASP A 52 0.48 15.83 11.82
C ASP A 52 0.79 15.62 10.33
N ILE A 53 0.63 14.38 9.85
CA ILE A 53 0.99 14.00 8.49
C ILE A 53 -0.17 14.28 7.52
N THR A 54 0.15 14.97 6.44
CA THR A 54 -0.75 15.16 5.28
C THR A 54 -0.69 13.97 4.32
N ASP A 55 -1.64 13.86 3.39
CA ASP A 55 -1.64 12.82 2.34
C ASP A 55 -0.33 12.82 1.53
N ASP A 56 0.17 13.99 1.15
CA ASP A 56 1.39 14.10 0.35
C ASP A 56 2.62 13.66 1.14
N GLN A 57 2.68 14.00 2.43
CA GLN A 57 3.72 13.54 3.33
C GLN A 57 3.65 12.03 3.56
N LEU A 58 2.44 11.46 3.69
CA LEU A 58 2.25 10.01 3.77
C LEU A 58 2.74 9.32 2.50
N HIS A 59 2.41 9.85 1.32
CA HIS A 59 2.93 9.32 0.06
C HIS A 59 4.46 9.43 -0.05
N LYS A 60 5.08 10.51 0.45
CA LYS A 60 6.55 10.64 0.52
C LYS A 60 7.15 9.60 1.47
N LEU A 61 6.54 9.42 2.64
CA LEU A 61 6.96 8.46 3.66
C LEU A 61 6.89 7.02 3.14
N MET A 62 5.79 6.64 2.50
CA MET A 62 5.64 5.34 1.87
C MET A 62 6.65 5.11 0.74
N ARG A 63 6.91 6.14 -0.09
CA ARG A 63 7.95 6.07 -1.13
C ARG A 63 9.34 5.88 -0.54
N TYR A 64 9.65 6.56 0.56
CA TYR A 64 10.92 6.43 1.26
C TYR A 64 11.11 5.02 1.84
N PHE A 65 10.11 4.47 2.55
CA PHE A 65 10.18 3.12 3.10
C PHE A 65 10.35 2.07 2.01
N VAL A 66 9.69 2.24 0.88
CA VAL A 66 9.82 1.33 -0.28
C VAL A 66 11.21 1.41 -0.95
N ARG A 67 11.93 2.53 -0.83
CA ARG A 67 13.24 2.76 -1.47
C ARG A 67 14.42 2.49 -0.56
N THR A 68 14.28 2.66 0.75
CA THR A 68 15.34 2.37 1.72
C THR A 68 15.24 0.92 2.20
N ARG A 69 16.39 0.28 2.40
CA ARG A 69 16.56 -1.18 2.59
C ARG A 69 15.70 -1.85 3.68
N HIS A 70 14.96 -1.13 4.52
CA HIS A 70 14.10 -1.66 5.59
C HIS A 70 12.90 -2.49 5.07
N TYR A 71 12.53 -2.32 3.81
CA TYR A 71 11.47 -3.11 3.15
C TYR A 71 11.92 -4.50 2.65
N ARG A 72 13.15 -4.93 2.97
CA ARG A 72 13.75 -6.20 2.48
C ARG A 72 13.42 -7.42 3.32
N VAL A 73 12.42 -7.41 4.21
CA VAL A 73 11.96 -8.63 4.90
C VAL A 73 11.00 -9.42 4.02
N ALA A 74 11.48 -9.81 2.84
CA ALA A 74 11.01 -10.97 2.11
C ALA A 74 12.17 -11.42 1.23
N SER A 75 13.21 -12.00 1.83
CA SER A 75 14.29 -12.63 1.07
C SER A 75 13.77 -13.75 0.15
N LYS A 76 12.51 -14.21 0.34
CA LYS A 76 11.88 -15.30 -0.40
C LYS A 76 10.44 -15.05 -0.93
N GLY A 77 9.82 -13.87 -0.74
CA GLY A 77 8.38 -13.68 -0.97
C GLY A 77 7.96 -12.40 -1.71
N VAL A 78 6.65 -12.22 -1.91
CA VAL A 78 6.06 -11.03 -2.54
C VAL A 78 6.39 -9.77 -1.74
N THR A 79 6.96 -8.78 -2.42
CA THR A 79 7.23 -7.47 -1.79
C THR A 79 5.92 -6.74 -1.51
N LEU A 80 5.87 -5.93 -0.46
CA LEU A 80 4.65 -5.20 -0.11
C LEU A 80 4.26 -4.15 -1.20
N ARG A 81 5.21 -3.66 -2.01
CA ARG A 81 4.93 -2.87 -3.22
C ARG A 81 4.14 -3.70 -4.24
N GLN A 82 4.54 -4.95 -4.46
CA GLN A 82 3.82 -5.85 -5.37
C GLN A 82 2.44 -6.19 -4.81
N LYS A 83 2.29 -6.47 -3.50
CA LYS A 83 0.98 -6.69 -2.86
C LYS A 83 0.05 -5.48 -3.04
N TYR A 84 0.55 -4.28 -2.74
CA TYR A 84 -0.21 -3.04 -2.95
C TYR A 84 -0.64 -2.89 -4.40
N TYR A 85 0.28 -3.10 -5.34
CA TYR A 85 -0.02 -2.89 -6.75
C TYR A 85 -1.00 -3.93 -7.31
N ILE A 86 -0.87 -5.19 -6.90
CA ILE A 86 -1.82 -6.25 -7.23
C ILE A 86 -3.21 -5.91 -6.67
N ARG A 87 -3.29 -5.40 -5.43
CA ARG A 87 -4.56 -4.94 -4.85
C ARG A 87 -5.20 -3.81 -5.67
N GLN A 88 -4.42 -2.79 -6.07
CA GLN A 88 -4.92 -1.72 -6.92
C GLN A 88 -5.41 -2.23 -8.29
N LEU A 89 -4.72 -3.20 -8.89
CA LEU A 89 -5.17 -3.80 -10.15
C LEU A 89 -6.46 -4.60 -9.99
N LYS A 90 -6.62 -5.37 -8.89
CA LYS A 90 -7.87 -6.06 -8.57
C LYS A 90 -9.04 -5.08 -8.41
N GLU A 91 -8.83 -3.99 -7.66
CA GLU A 91 -9.84 -2.95 -7.46
C GLU A 91 -10.27 -2.32 -8.80
N ARG A 92 -9.32 -2.00 -9.69
CA ARG A 92 -9.61 -1.43 -11.02
C ARG A 92 -10.29 -2.41 -11.98
N LEU A 93 -9.98 -3.69 -11.86
CA LEU A 93 -10.65 -4.76 -12.61
C LEU A 93 -12.02 -5.12 -12.02
N GLN A 94 -12.38 -4.55 -10.86
CA GLN A 94 -13.57 -4.91 -10.08
C GLN A 94 -13.63 -6.41 -9.74
N TRP A 95 -12.47 -7.03 -9.56
CA TRP A 95 -12.38 -8.44 -9.21
C TRP A 95 -12.48 -8.63 -7.70
N ASP A 96 -13.44 -9.45 -7.29
CA ASP A 96 -13.52 -9.95 -5.91
C ASP A 96 -12.41 -10.98 -5.62
N ASP A 97 -12.33 -11.39 -4.35
CA ASP A 97 -11.33 -12.35 -3.89
C ASP A 97 -11.50 -13.76 -4.48
N SER A 98 -12.73 -14.14 -4.85
CA SER A 98 -13.03 -15.45 -5.44
C SER A 98 -12.54 -15.52 -6.88
N HIS A 99 -12.89 -14.52 -7.70
CA HIS A 99 -12.43 -14.40 -9.07
C HIS A 99 -10.90 -14.34 -9.11
N PHE A 100 -10.30 -13.49 -8.29
CA PHE A 100 -8.84 -13.37 -8.24
C PHE A 100 -8.17 -14.70 -7.88
N ARG A 101 -8.70 -15.43 -6.89
CA ARG A 101 -8.19 -16.76 -6.49
C ARG A 101 -8.32 -17.79 -7.60
N ASN A 102 -9.46 -17.82 -8.29
CA ASN A 102 -9.69 -18.71 -9.42
C ASN A 102 -8.73 -18.41 -10.57
N TYR A 103 -8.46 -17.13 -10.84
CA TYR A 103 -7.52 -16.71 -11.86
C TYR A 103 -6.09 -17.16 -11.54
N ILE A 104 -5.58 -16.90 -10.33
CA ILE A 104 -4.23 -17.32 -9.94
C ILE A 104 -4.10 -18.86 -9.90
N HIS A 105 -5.16 -19.56 -9.49
CA HIS A 105 -5.17 -21.02 -9.48
C HIS A 105 -5.09 -21.58 -10.90
N LYS A 106 -5.83 -20.99 -11.84
CA LYS A 106 -5.90 -21.45 -13.23
C LYS A 106 -4.62 -21.19 -14.01
N TYR A 107 -4.04 -19.99 -13.91
CA TYR A 107 -2.96 -19.55 -14.80
C TYR A 107 -1.57 -19.53 -14.17
N PHE A 108 -1.49 -19.52 -12.85
CA PHE A 108 -0.23 -19.48 -12.10
C PHE A 108 -0.07 -20.71 -11.20
N HIS A 109 -1.00 -21.67 -11.28
CA HIS A 109 -1.02 -22.92 -10.51
C HIS A 109 -0.85 -22.72 -9.00
N ASN A 110 -1.34 -21.59 -8.48
CA ASN A 110 -1.16 -21.21 -7.08
C ASN A 110 -2.45 -20.59 -6.53
N ARG A 111 -2.84 -20.96 -5.30
CA ARG A 111 -4.10 -20.55 -4.67
C ARG A 111 -3.93 -19.39 -3.68
N ASP A 112 -2.70 -19.07 -3.28
CA ASP A 112 -2.43 -18.06 -2.27
C ASP A 112 -1.24 -17.17 -2.67
N ILE A 113 -1.52 -15.88 -2.84
CA ILE A 113 -0.54 -14.83 -3.13
C ILE A 113 0.57 -14.75 -2.07
N ASN A 114 0.34 -15.19 -0.83
CA ASN A 114 1.38 -15.16 0.20
C ASN A 114 2.50 -16.17 -0.04
N THR A 115 2.26 -17.18 -0.88
CA THR A 115 3.24 -18.19 -1.24
C THR A 115 4.08 -17.81 -2.47
N TYR A 116 3.76 -16.70 -3.14
CA TYR A 116 4.45 -16.26 -4.34
C TYR A 116 5.86 -15.77 -4.04
N SER A 117 6.78 -16.08 -4.94
CA SER A 117 8.07 -15.40 -4.98
C SER A 117 7.91 -13.97 -5.51
N LYS A 118 8.96 -13.16 -5.35
CA LYS A 118 9.04 -11.84 -6.00
C LYS A 118 8.92 -11.93 -7.52
N HIS A 119 9.45 -12.98 -8.14
CA HIS A 119 9.39 -13.16 -9.59
C HIS A 119 7.94 -13.44 -10.03
N ASP A 120 7.27 -14.39 -9.37
CA ASP A 120 5.88 -14.76 -9.69
C ASP A 120 4.93 -13.58 -9.54
N ALA A 121 5.13 -12.76 -8.50
CA ALA A 121 4.32 -11.57 -8.30
C ALA A 121 4.54 -10.53 -9.41
N SER A 122 5.73 -10.45 -9.99
CA SER A 122 6.02 -9.59 -11.14
C SER A 122 5.28 -10.07 -12.39
N ASN A 123 5.29 -11.39 -12.64
CA ASN A 123 4.57 -12.00 -13.77
C ASN A 123 3.05 -11.81 -13.63
N LEU A 124 2.51 -11.96 -12.41
CA LEU A 124 1.11 -11.70 -12.12
C LEU A 124 0.72 -10.24 -12.39
N ILE A 125 1.56 -9.28 -11.99
CA ILE A 125 1.34 -7.86 -12.29
C ILE A 125 1.27 -7.60 -13.79
N VAL A 126 2.17 -8.20 -14.57
CA VAL A 126 2.17 -8.07 -16.04
C VAL A 126 0.89 -8.62 -16.64
N ALA A 127 0.44 -9.79 -16.19
CA ALA A 127 -0.80 -10.39 -16.68
C ALA A 127 -2.04 -9.55 -16.33
N LEU A 128 -2.17 -9.09 -15.08
CA LEU A 128 -3.29 -8.23 -14.67
C LEU A 128 -3.34 -6.91 -15.44
N LYS A 129 -2.17 -6.33 -15.76
CA LYS A 129 -2.10 -5.13 -16.63
C LYS A 129 -2.61 -5.41 -18.03
N ALA A 130 -2.25 -6.55 -18.61
CA ALA A 130 -2.71 -6.93 -19.94
C ALA A 130 -4.25 -7.05 -19.98
N ILE A 131 -4.83 -7.69 -18.97
CA ILE A 131 -6.29 -7.82 -18.83
C ILE A 131 -6.96 -6.46 -18.69
N LEU A 132 -6.41 -5.59 -17.85
CA LEU A 132 -6.93 -4.24 -17.64
C LEU A 132 -6.87 -3.41 -18.94
N LYS A 133 -5.83 -3.60 -19.75
CA LYS A 133 -5.73 -2.97 -21.07
C LYS A 133 -6.81 -3.46 -22.03
N ILE A 134 -7.14 -4.76 -21.98
CA ILE A 134 -8.18 -5.36 -22.83
C ILE A 134 -9.59 -4.91 -22.39
N HIS A 135 -9.85 -4.78 -21.09
CA HIS A 135 -11.15 -4.35 -20.57
C HIS A 135 -11.38 -2.83 -20.62
N GLY A 136 -10.33 -2.04 -20.89
CA GLY A 136 -10.38 -0.57 -20.95
C GLY A 136 -10.55 0.01 -22.36
N THR A 137 -10.81 -0.84 -23.36
CA THR A 137 -11.22 -0.49 -24.74
C THR A 137 -12.65 -0.94 -24.94
#